data_AF-A0A1G1W9F8-F1
#
_entry.id   AF-A0A1G1W9F8-F1
#
_cell.length_a   1.000
_cell.length_b   1.000
_cell.length_c   1.000
_cell.angle_alpha   90.00
_cell.angle_beta   90.00
_cell.angle_gamma   90.00
#
_symmetry.space_group_name_H-M   'P 1'
#
loop_
_entity.id
_entity.type
_entity.pdbx_description
1 polymer ?
#
loop_
_entity_poly.entity_id
_entity_poly.type
_entity_poly.pdbx_seq_one_letter_code
_entity_poly.pdbx_strand_id
1 'polypeptide(L)'
;MSEIQPRKLKVRDASLSDNRIPRNLILMYGNTPYIQKAGLEWKANKLFGGAGYSIGVELIERDPEKKYYLAKATLKILQNGAVYENYGEAHPENANSMMQKNLLHLAITRAECRVLRMATACGYASYDEVMTLPNSEVKALPEMVDADEPATPEQIKIIETLSKGKEPVDTTDLTKAQAAKVISDLSTAVGGKNGK
;
A
#
# COMPACT_ATOMS: atom_id res chain seq x y z
N MET A 1 -3.47 35.67 -30.68
CA MET A 1 -3.39 34.28 -30.18
C MET A 1 -3.25 34.36 -28.67
N SER A 2 -4.30 34.02 -27.92
CA SER A 2 -4.26 34.07 -26.45
C SER A 2 -3.44 32.91 -25.91
N GLU A 3 -2.37 33.23 -25.19
CA GLU A 3 -1.54 32.28 -24.46
C GLU A 3 -2.40 31.53 -23.42
N ILE A 4 -2.58 30.22 -23.65
CA ILE A 4 -3.21 29.34 -22.66
C ILE A 4 -2.18 29.12 -21.56
N GLN A 5 -2.34 29.81 -20.43
CA GLN A 5 -1.49 29.56 -19.28
C GLN A 5 -1.68 28.11 -18.80
N PRO A 6 -0.59 27.34 -18.60
CA PRO A 6 -0.69 25.98 -18.14
C PRO A 6 -1.35 25.99 -16.76
N ARG A 7 -2.51 25.32 -16.64
CA ARG A 7 -3.10 25.01 -15.34
C ARG A 7 -2.01 24.34 -14.51
N LYS A 8 -1.52 25.01 -13.46
CA LYS A 8 -0.69 24.39 -12.43
C LYS A 8 -1.47 23.22 -11.85
N LEU A 9 -1.22 22.03 -12.37
CA LEU A 9 -1.59 20.78 -11.71
C LEU A 9 -0.96 20.86 -10.33
N LYS A 10 -1.80 20.97 -9.29
CA LYS A 10 -1.36 20.74 -7.91
C LYS A 10 -1.02 19.26 -7.83
N VAL A 11 0.16 18.88 -8.28
CA VAL A 11 0.72 17.55 -8.03
C VAL A 11 0.99 17.54 -6.53
N ARG A 12 0.06 16.95 -5.77
CA ARG A 12 0.31 16.64 -4.38
C ARG A 12 1.51 15.70 -4.36
N ASP A 13 2.51 16.06 -3.57
CA ASP A 13 3.62 15.17 -3.26
C ASP A 13 3.04 13.83 -2.78
N ALA A 14 3.41 12.74 -3.46
CA ALA A 14 2.88 11.40 -3.21
C ALA A 14 3.23 10.88 -1.80
N SER A 15 4.20 11.51 -1.13
CA SER A 15 4.55 11.22 0.27
C SER A 15 3.52 11.75 1.28
N LEU A 16 2.78 12.82 0.95
CA LEU A 16 1.77 13.43 1.83
C LEU A 16 0.37 12.81 1.69
N SER A 17 0.13 12.00 0.65
CA SER A 17 -1.07 11.18 0.50
C SER A 17 -0.92 9.77 1.10
N ASP A 18 0.28 9.42 1.58
CA ASP A 18 0.62 8.09 2.08
C ASP A 18 0.19 7.90 3.54
N ASN A 19 -1.11 8.06 3.80
CA ASN A 19 -1.76 7.54 5.01
C ASN A 19 -1.85 6.01 4.93
N ARG A 20 -0.65 5.44 5.02
CA ARG A 20 -0.20 4.14 5.53
C ARG A 20 -0.89 2.93 4.91
N ILE A 21 -0.27 2.45 3.84
CA ILE A 21 -0.33 1.02 3.49
C ILE A 21 -0.19 0.22 4.80
N PRO A 22 -1.12 -0.71 5.09
CA PRO A 22 -1.08 -1.50 6.30
C PRO A 22 0.30 -2.11 6.54
N ARG A 23 0.80 -1.99 7.78
CA ARG A 23 2.17 -2.43 8.14
C ARG A 23 2.44 -3.88 7.76
N ASN A 24 1.45 -4.75 7.89
CA ASN A 24 1.54 -6.16 7.50
C ASN A 24 1.69 -6.40 5.98
N LEU A 25 1.52 -5.37 5.16
CA LEU A 25 1.72 -5.37 3.70
C LEU A 25 3.04 -4.70 3.30
N ILE A 26 3.84 -4.28 4.29
CA ILE A 26 5.20 -3.76 4.13
C ILE A 26 6.15 -4.79 4.73
N LEU A 27 7.17 -5.17 3.98
CA LEU A 27 8.23 -6.06 4.42
C LEU A 27 9.50 -5.25 4.62
N MET A 28 10.11 -5.33 5.81
CA MET A 28 11.42 -4.75 6.04
C MET A 28 12.48 -5.74 5.62
N TYR A 29 13.41 -5.27 4.81
CA TYR A 29 14.63 -5.99 4.52
C TYR A 29 15.83 -5.11 4.86
N GLY A 30 16.64 -5.54 5.81
CA GLY A 30 17.64 -4.67 6.44
C GLY A 30 16.96 -3.47 7.08
N ASN A 31 17.30 -2.26 6.61
CA ASN A 31 16.65 -1.01 7.01
C ASN A 31 15.81 -0.39 5.88
N THR A 32 15.55 -1.17 4.82
CA THR A 32 14.83 -0.71 3.62
C THR A 32 13.43 -1.31 3.60
N PRO A 33 12.37 -0.48 3.53
CA PRO A 33 10.99 -0.95 3.40
C PRO A 33 10.67 -1.34 1.94
N TYR A 34 10.01 -2.48 1.78
CA TYR A 34 9.46 -2.95 0.52
C TYR A 34 7.96 -3.16 0.66
N ILE A 35 7.20 -2.87 -0.38
CA ILE A 35 5.77 -3.13 -0.39
C ILE A 35 5.49 -4.50 -1.01
N GLN A 36 4.57 -5.27 -0.44
CA GLN A 36 4.08 -6.48 -1.09
C GLN A 36 3.11 -6.10 -2.22
N LYS A 37 2.92 -6.98 -3.21
CA LYS A 37 1.86 -6.80 -4.23
C LYS A 37 0.50 -6.45 -3.61
N ALA A 38 0.11 -7.16 -2.55
CA ALA A 38 -1.14 -6.89 -1.83
C ALA A 38 -1.22 -5.46 -1.24
N GLY A 39 -0.09 -4.86 -0.85
CA GLY A 39 -0.02 -3.46 -0.42
C GLY A 39 -0.25 -2.48 -1.57
N LEU A 40 0.29 -2.78 -2.76
CA LEU A 40 0.05 -1.99 -3.97
C LEU A 40 -1.42 -2.07 -4.41
N GLU A 41 -2.01 -3.27 -4.37
CA GLU A 41 -3.44 -3.47 -4.66
C GLU A 41 -4.32 -2.79 -3.63
N TRP A 42 -3.97 -2.84 -2.33
CA TRP A 42 -4.68 -2.10 -1.29
C TRP A 42 -4.67 -0.60 -1.57
N LYS A 43 -3.51 -0.04 -1.96
CA LYS A 43 -3.38 1.38 -2.30
C LYS A 43 -4.19 1.73 -3.55
N ALA A 44 -4.15 0.89 -4.58
CA ALA A 44 -4.99 1.06 -5.78
C ALA A 44 -6.49 1.02 -5.44
N ASN A 45 -6.93 0.08 -4.61
CA ASN A 45 -8.30 -0.01 -4.13
C ASN A 45 -8.72 1.22 -3.32
N LYS A 46 -7.82 1.82 -2.53
CA LYS A 46 -8.11 3.06 -1.79
C LYS A 46 -8.21 4.28 -2.69
N LEU A 47 -7.37 4.37 -3.73
CA LEU A 47 -7.34 5.52 -4.64
C LEU A 47 -8.43 5.46 -5.70
N PHE A 48 -8.69 4.28 -6.24
CA PHE A 48 -9.59 4.09 -7.38
C PHE A 48 -10.88 3.35 -7.01
N GLY A 49 -10.98 2.72 -5.84
CA GLY A 49 -12.10 1.85 -5.49
C GLY A 49 -11.95 0.44 -6.07
N GLY A 50 -12.53 -0.55 -5.38
CA GLY A 50 -12.33 -1.98 -5.69
C GLY A 50 -12.79 -2.44 -7.09
N ALA A 51 -13.70 -1.71 -7.71
CA ALA A 51 -14.14 -1.94 -9.09
C ALA A 51 -13.75 -0.77 -10.02
N GLY A 52 -12.84 0.11 -9.59
CA GLY A 52 -12.47 1.32 -10.31
C GLY A 52 -11.29 1.15 -11.26
N TYR A 53 -10.65 0.00 -11.28
CA TYR A 53 -9.57 -0.29 -12.21
C TYR A 53 -9.58 -1.75 -12.64
N SER A 54 -8.91 -2.03 -13.74
CA SER A 54 -8.61 -3.38 -14.20
C SER A 54 -7.14 -3.51 -14.57
N ILE A 55 -6.61 -4.72 -14.45
CA ILE A 55 -5.26 -5.06 -14.90
C ILE A 55 -5.39 -6.26 -15.83
N GLY A 56 -4.89 -6.10 -17.06
CA GLY A 56 -4.68 -7.21 -17.99
C GLY A 56 -3.20 -7.52 -18.08
N VAL A 57 -2.84 -8.79 -18.22
CA VAL A 57 -1.46 -9.23 -18.40
C VAL A 57 -1.33 -10.07 -19.66
N GLU A 58 -0.29 -9.79 -20.44
CA GLU A 58 0.09 -10.53 -21.63
C GLU A 58 1.52 -11.06 -21.47
N LEU A 59 1.75 -12.31 -21.86
CA LEU A 59 3.11 -12.86 -21.94
C LEU A 59 3.70 -12.46 -23.30
N ILE A 60 4.73 -11.62 -23.27
CA ILE A 60 5.38 -11.06 -24.47
C ILE A 60 6.47 -12.00 -24.98
N GLU A 61 7.26 -12.55 -24.08
CA GLU A 61 8.35 -13.46 -24.44
C GLU A 61 8.43 -14.62 -23.46
N ARG A 62 8.72 -15.79 -24.02
CA ARG A 62 8.98 -17.03 -23.28
C ARG A 62 10.10 -17.78 -23.97
N ASP A 63 11.25 -17.85 -23.30
CA ASP A 63 12.39 -18.66 -23.70
C ASP A 63 12.65 -19.71 -22.61
N PRO A 64 12.11 -20.94 -22.75
CA PRO A 64 12.29 -21.98 -21.75
C PRO A 64 13.74 -22.46 -21.61
N GLU A 65 14.55 -22.38 -22.67
CA GLU A 65 15.95 -22.81 -22.66
C GLU A 65 16.79 -21.88 -21.79
N LYS A 66 16.60 -20.57 -21.96
CA LYS A 66 17.24 -19.53 -21.13
C LYS A 66 16.51 -19.28 -19.81
N LYS A 67 15.37 -19.93 -19.56
CA LYS A 67 14.49 -19.66 -18.41
C LYS A 67 14.12 -18.18 -18.30
N TYR A 68 13.93 -17.53 -19.45
CA TYR A 68 13.61 -16.11 -19.54
C TYR A 68 12.12 -15.91 -19.85
N TYR A 69 11.50 -14.99 -19.13
CA TYR A 69 10.10 -14.63 -19.29
C TYR A 69 9.94 -13.11 -19.24
N LEU A 70 9.17 -12.56 -20.17
CA LEU A 70 8.79 -11.15 -20.20
C LEU A 70 7.27 -11.04 -20.25
N ALA A 71 6.67 -10.41 -19.26
CA ALA A 71 5.24 -10.11 -19.22
C ALA A 71 5.02 -8.61 -19.36
N LYS A 72 3.91 -8.21 -19.99
CA LYS A 72 3.41 -6.85 -20.02
C LYS A 72 2.12 -6.80 -19.21
N ALA A 73 2.02 -5.86 -18.29
CA ALA A 73 0.77 -5.52 -17.63
C ALA A 73 0.23 -4.20 -18.19
N THR A 74 -1.08 -4.13 -18.33
CA THR A 74 -1.83 -2.92 -18.71
C THR A 74 -2.89 -2.66 -17.67
N LEU A 75 -2.75 -1.58 -16.92
CA LEU A 75 -3.72 -1.10 -15.92
C LEU A 75 -4.59 -0.01 -16.53
N LYS A 76 -5.91 -0.14 -16.40
CA LYS A 76 -6.89 0.86 -16.85
C LYS A 76 -7.68 1.38 -15.65
N ILE A 77 -7.70 2.69 -15.44
CA ILE A 77 -8.55 3.34 -14.44
C ILE A 77 -9.88 3.69 -15.10
N LEU A 78 -10.97 3.13 -14.59
CA LEU A 78 -12.29 3.22 -15.22
C LEU A 78 -12.93 4.61 -15.05
N GLN A 79 -12.60 5.34 -13.99
CA GLN A 79 -13.21 6.66 -13.74
C GLN A 79 -12.76 7.73 -14.72
N ASN A 80 -11.51 7.68 -15.18
CA ASN A 80 -10.91 8.73 -16.02
C ASN A 80 -10.32 8.19 -17.33
N GLY A 81 -10.38 6.89 -17.57
CA GLY A 81 -9.83 6.24 -18.77
C GLY A 81 -8.30 6.23 -18.83
N ALA A 82 -7.59 6.59 -17.75
CA ALA A 82 -6.14 6.57 -17.74
C ALA A 82 -5.62 5.13 -17.90
N VAL A 83 -4.58 4.97 -18.71
CA VAL A 83 -3.96 3.67 -19.00
C VAL A 83 -2.48 3.74 -18.65
N TYR A 84 -2.01 2.72 -17.92
CA TYR A 84 -0.61 2.55 -17.57
C TYR A 84 -0.14 1.20 -18.06
N GLU A 85 1.04 1.15 -18.65
CA GLU A 85 1.63 -0.08 -19.15
C GLU A 85 3.05 -0.21 -18.63
N ASN A 86 3.44 -1.42 -18.25
CA ASN A 86 4.79 -1.71 -17.83
C ASN A 86 5.10 -3.20 -18.02
N TYR A 87 6.38 -3.52 -18.04
CA TYR A 87 6.90 -4.85 -18.29
C TYR A 87 7.51 -5.42 -17.03
N GLY A 88 7.48 -6.73 -16.89
CA GLY A 88 8.16 -7.48 -15.84
C GLY A 88 8.93 -8.64 -16.44
N GLU A 89 10.24 -8.61 -16.26
CA GLU A 89 11.15 -9.67 -16.68
C GLU A 89 11.52 -10.60 -15.52
N ALA A 90 11.73 -11.88 -15.82
CA ALA A 90 12.30 -12.85 -14.89
C ALA A 90 13.30 -13.76 -15.61
N HIS A 91 14.47 -13.91 -14.99
CA HIS A 91 15.59 -14.75 -15.40
C HIS A 91 16.26 -15.28 -14.12
N PRO A 92 16.90 -16.47 -14.12
CA PRO A 92 17.60 -16.97 -12.93
C PRO A 92 18.62 -16.00 -12.32
N GLU A 93 19.27 -15.18 -13.16
CA GLU A 93 20.25 -14.17 -12.71
C GLU A 93 19.60 -12.96 -12.02
N ASN A 94 18.32 -12.70 -12.29
CA ASN A 94 17.58 -11.58 -11.71
C ASN A 94 16.50 -11.99 -10.72
N ALA A 95 16.46 -13.26 -10.35
CA ALA A 95 15.48 -13.83 -9.44
C ALA A 95 16.19 -14.42 -8.23
N ASN A 96 15.59 -14.24 -7.06
CA ASN A 96 16.11 -14.90 -5.87
C ASN A 96 16.03 -16.43 -6.04
N SER A 97 16.91 -17.16 -5.36
CA SER A 97 17.02 -18.63 -5.48
C SER A 97 15.71 -19.37 -5.17
N MET A 98 14.91 -18.84 -4.25
CA MET A 98 13.60 -19.40 -3.89
C MET A 98 12.57 -19.28 -5.03
N MET A 99 12.64 -18.22 -5.83
CA MET A 99 11.69 -17.90 -6.91
C MET A 99 12.12 -18.45 -8.28
N GLN A 100 13.31 -19.01 -8.41
CA GLN A 100 13.79 -19.59 -9.68
C GLN A 100 12.90 -20.72 -10.22
N LYS A 101 12.12 -21.40 -9.37
CA LYS A 101 11.13 -22.41 -9.81
C LYS A 101 9.86 -21.78 -10.38
N ASN A 102 9.63 -20.49 -10.13
CA ASN A 102 8.39 -19.76 -10.42
C ASN A 102 8.62 -18.53 -11.31
N LEU A 103 9.63 -18.56 -12.19
CA LEU A 103 10.05 -17.40 -12.99
C LEU A 103 8.92 -16.80 -13.84
N LEU A 104 8.06 -17.63 -14.43
CA LEU A 104 6.89 -17.14 -15.17
C LEU A 104 5.96 -16.29 -14.28
N HIS A 105 5.62 -16.79 -13.09
CA HIS A 105 4.79 -16.06 -12.13
C HIS A 105 5.49 -14.81 -11.61
N LEU A 106 6.80 -14.85 -11.46
CA LEU A 106 7.61 -13.70 -11.06
C LEU A 106 7.55 -12.59 -12.12
N ALA A 107 7.75 -12.91 -13.40
CA ALA A 107 7.64 -11.94 -14.50
C ALA A 107 6.27 -11.24 -14.50
N ILE A 108 5.19 -12.02 -14.38
CA ILE A 108 3.82 -11.51 -14.28
C ILE A 108 3.65 -10.58 -13.08
N THR A 109 4.06 -11.04 -11.89
CA THR A 109 3.93 -10.28 -10.64
C THR A 109 4.70 -8.96 -10.70
N ARG A 110 5.90 -8.97 -11.28
CA ARG A 110 6.72 -7.76 -11.48
C ARG A 110 6.05 -6.77 -12.42
N ALA A 111 5.47 -7.25 -13.52
CA ALA A 111 4.75 -6.39 -14.46
C ALA A 111 3.57 -5.69 -13.77
N GLU A 112 2.76 -6.46 -13.03
CA GLU A 112 1.62 -5.95 -12.26
C GLU A 112 2.06 -4.93 -11.18
N CYS A 113 3.09 -5.26 -10.41
CA CYS A 113 3.63 -4.37 -9.39
C CYS A 113 4.12 -3.05 -9.99
N ARG A 114 4.81 -3.08 -11.13
CA ARG A 114 5.30 -1.88 -11.83
C ARG A 114 4.15 -0.99 -12.31
N VAL A 115 3.10 -1.53 -12.93
CA VAL A 115 1.94 -0.71 -13.35
C VAL A 115 1.16 -0.17 -12.16
N LEU A 116 0.99 -0.95 -11.08
CA LEU A 116 0.35 -0.48 -9.87
C LEU A 116 1.13 0.68 -9.24
N ARG A 117 2.46 0.62 -9.20
CA ARG A 117 3.29 1.73 -8.71
C ARG A 117 3.15 2.98 -9.56
N MET A 118 3.19 2.85 -10.88
CA MET A 118 2.98 3.98 -11.80
C MET A 118 1.63 4.64 -11.56
N ALA A 119 0.56 3.85 -11.48
CA ALA A 119 -0.79 4.37 -11.29
C ALA A 119 -0.99 5.02 -9.92
N THR A 120 -0.40 4.45 -8.85
CA THR A 120 -0.60 4.91 -7.47
C THR A 120 0.43 5.94 -6.99
N ALA A 121 1.42 6.26 -7.83
CA ALA A 121 2.59 7.07 -7.46
C ALA A 121 3.28 6.55 -6.17
N CYS A 122 3.33 5.24 -5.98
CA CYS A 122 3.93 4.62 -4.80
C CYS A 122 5.47 4.65 -4.91
N GLY A 123 6.13 5.32 -3.96
CA GLY A 123 7.60 5.44 -3.91
C GLY A 123 8.33 4.17 -3.45
N TYR A 124 7.61 3.15 -2.95
CA TYR A 124 8.19 1.89 -2.51
C TYR A 124 8.34 0.91 -3.67
N ALA A 125 9.52 0.29 -3.82
CA ALA A 125 9.69 -0.85 -4.71
C ALA A 125 8.92 -2.07 -4.16
N SER A 126 8.42 -2.92 -5.07
CA SER A 126 7.79 -4.18 -4.67
C SER A 126 8.85 -5.17 -4.18
N TYR A 127 8.54 -5.92 -3.13
CA TYR A 127 9.39 -7.02 -2.66
C TYR A 127 9.66 -8.04 -3.78
N ASP A 128 8.68 -8.32 -4.62
CA ASP A 128 8.75 -9.29 -5.72
C ASP A 128 9.71 -8.86 -6.86
N GLU A 129 10.20 -7.63 -6.84
CA GLU A 129 11.12 -7.10 -7.85
C GLU A 129 12.59 -7.15 -7.50
N VAL A 130 12.94 -7.57 -6.28
CA VAL A 130 14.32 -7.49 -5.80
C VAL A 130 15.10 -8.77 -6.15
N MET A 131 16.25 -8.61 -6.80
CA MET A 131 17.02 -9.71 -7.41
C MET A 131 17.65 -10.67 -6.40
N THR A 132 18.30 -10.13 -5.37
CA THR A 132 18.95 -10.93 -4.33
C THR A 132 18.98 -10.11 -3.07
N LEU A 133 18.32 -10.63 -2.06
CA LEU A 133 18.32 -10.08 -0.73
C LEU A 133 19.21 -11.05 0.07
N PRO A 134 20.47 -10.68 0.45
CA PRO A 134 21.30 -11.55 1.29
C PRO A 134 20.49 -12.12 2.46
N ASN A 135 20.71 -13.38 2.85
CA ASN A 135 20.02 -13.99 4.01
C ASN A 135 19.96 -12.98 5.17
N SER A 136 18.80 -12.36 5.37
CA SER A 136 18.63 -11.44 6.47
C SER A 136 17.27 -11.72 7.07
N GLU A 137 17.33 -11.95 8.37
CA GLU A 137 16.19 -12.15 9.22
C GLU A 137 15.17 -11.06 8.93
N VAL A 138 13.91 -11.45 8.75
CA VAL A 138 12.78 -10.52 8.69
C VAL A 138 12.79 -9.76 10.02
N LYS A 139 13.42 -8.59 10.04
CA LYS A 139 13.42 -7.74 11.23
C LYS A 139 12.02 -7.20 11.40
N ALA A 140 11.50 -7.28 12.63
CA ALA A 140 10.28 -6.59 12.99
C ALA A 140 10.38 -5.14 12.53
N LEU A 141 9.32 -4.64 11.89
CA LEU A 141 9.21 -3.23 11.55
C LEU A 141 9.58 -2.41 12.78
N PRO A 142 10.53 -1.45 12.70
CA PRO A 142 10.70 -0.52 13.79
C PRO A 142 9.33 0.06 14.12
N GLU A 143 8.97 0.09 15.40
CA GLU A 143 7.76 0.77 15.82
C GLU A 143 7.87 2.21 15.32
N MET A 144 7.15 2.54 14.25
CA MET A 144 6.85 3.93 13.97
C MET A 144 5.96 4.36 15.13
N VAL A 145 6.61 4.97 16.11
CA VAL A 145 5.94 5.76 17.13
C VAL A 145 5.18 6.81 16.33
N ASP A 146 3.85 6.75 16.38
CA ASP A 146 3.03 7.93 16.09
C ASP A 146 3.28 8.92 17.24
N ALA A 147 4.50 9.44 17.31
CA ALA A 147 4.93 10.34 18.36
C ALA A 147 4.24 11.68 18.14
N ASP A 148 3.42 12.02 19.13
CA ASP A 148 2.96 13.38 19.47
C ASP A 148 2.13 14.15 18.46
N GLU A 149 1.50 13.49 17.48
CA GLU A 149 0.44 14.16 16.71
C GLU A 149 -0.86 14.24 17.54
N PRO A 150 -1.49 15.42 17.63
CA PRO A 150 -2.77 15.56 18.34
C PRO A 150 -3.87 14.73 17.67
N ALA A 151 -4.82 14.26 18.48
CA ALA A 151 -5.95 13.46 18.05
C ALA A 151 -6.76 14.20 16.98
N THR A 152 -7.29 13.45 16.00
CA THR A 152 -8.11 14.07 14.96
C THR A 152 -9.49 14.46 15.51
N PRO A 153 -10.15 15.48 14.92
CA PRO A 153 -11.50 15.86 15.31
C PRO A 153 -12.51 14.70 15.22
N GLU A 154 -12.31 13.76 14.29
CA GLU A 154 -13.12 12.55 14.16
C GLU A 154 -12.92 11.59 15.33
N GLN A 155 -11.69 11.39 15.79
CA GLN A 155 -11.39 10.55 16.96
C GLN A 155 -12.04 11.12 18.23
N ILE A 156 -11.95 12.44 18.43
CA ILE A 156 -12.59 13.13 19.57
C ILE A 156 -14.11 12.92 19.52
N LYS A 157 -14.74 13.10 18.36
CA LYS A 157 -16.18 12.89 18.17
C LYS A 157 -16.62 11.44 18.44
N ILE A 158 -15.80 10.45 18.09
CA ILE A 158 -16.06 9.04 18.40
C ILE A 158 -15.97 8.81 19.91
N ILE A 159 -14.96 9.35 20.58
CA ILE A 159 -14.81 9.26 22.04
C ILE A 159 -16.02 9.86 22.74
N GLU A 160 -16.44 11.07 22.35
CA GLU A 160 -17.65 11.72 22.88
C GLU A 160 -18.91 10.88 22.65
N THR A 161 -19.02 10.24 21.48
CA THR A 161 -20.18 9.41 21.15
C THR A 161 -20.22 8.14 21.99
N LEU A 162 -19.06 7.52 22.23
CA LEU A 162 -18.94 6.28 23.02
C LEU A 162 -18.94 6.53 24.54
N SER A 163 -18.62 7.75 24.98
CA SER A 163 -18.64 8.16 26.38
C SER A 163 -19.99 8.74 26.84
N LYS A 164 -20.92 9.00 25.92
CA LYS A 164 -22.30 9.42 26.25
C LYS A 164 -22.95 8.43 27.24
N GLY A 165 -23.25 8.93 28.45
CA GLY A 165 -23.85 8.14 29.53
C GLY A 165 -22.85 7.44 30.46
N LYS A 166 -21.55 7.71 30.33
CA LYS A 166 -20.47 7.27 31.23
C LYS A 166 -19.75 8.48 31.84
N GLU A 167 -18.75 8.23 32.69
CA GLU A 167 -17.90 9.29 33.22
C GLU A 167 -17.25 10.12 32.09
N PRO A 168 -17.14 11.44 32.28
CA PRO A 168 -16.55 12.33 31.29
C PRO A 168 -15.10 11.95 31.02
N VAL A 169 -14.77 11.71 29.75
CA VAL A 169 -13.41 11.46 29.28
C VAL A 169 -12.81 12.80 28.86
N ASP A 170 -11.66 13.16 29.42
CA ASP A 170 -10.92 14.35 29.01
C ASP A 170 -10.30 14.12 27.61
N THR A 171 -10.61 15.01 26.68
CA THR A 171 -10.21 14.94 25.28
C THR A 171 -9.31 16.09 24.84
N THR A 172 -8.91 16.98 25.77
CA THR A 172 -8.26 18.26 25.45
C THR A 172 -6.86 18.13 24.85
N ASP A 173 -6.05 17.16 25.29
CA ASP A 173 -4.65 16.98 24.85
C ASP A 173 -4.31 15.53 24.46
N LEU A 174 -5.26 14.81 23.88
CA LEU A 174 -5.00 13.45 23.43
C LEU A 174 -4.12 13.43 22.18
N THR A 175 -3.07 12.62 22.19
CA THR A 175 -2.38 12.20 20.97
C THR A 175 -3.22 11.20 20.18
N LYS A 176 -2.97 11.03 18.88
CA LYS A 176 -3.64 10.02 18.05
C LYS A 176 -3.54 8.60 18.63
N ALA A 177 -2.41 8.27 19.23
CA ALA A 177 -2.16 6.98 19.88
C ALA A 177 -3.03 6.81 21.13
N GLN A 178 -3.09 7.84 21.99
CA GLN A 178 -3.95 7.83 23.18
C GLN A 178 -5.43 7.77 22.80
N ALA A 179 -5.86 8.56 21.81
CA ALA A 179 -7.24 8.56 21.34
C ALA A 179 -7.66 7.20 20.75
N ALA A 180 -6.79 6.54 19.98
CA ALA A 180 -7.05 5.20 19.47
C ALA A 180 -7.23 4.16 20.59
N LYS A 181 -6.40 4.24 21.64
CA LYS A 181 -6.51 3.37 22.82
C LYS A 181 -7.84 3.59 23.55
N VAL A 182 -8.22 4.85 23.81
CA VAL A 182 -9.49 5.20 24.46
C VAL A 182 -10.71 4.71 23.67
N ILE A 183 -10.70 4.82 22.33
CA ILE A 183 -11.78 4.32 21.47
C ILE A 183 -11.90 2.79 21.58
N SER A 184 -10.78 2.07 21.59
CA SER A 184 -10.74 0.61 21.75
C SER A 184 -11.34 0.18 23.10
N ASP A 185 -10.96 0.84 24.18
CA ASP A 185 -11.45 0.53 25.54
C ASP A 185 -12.95 0.84 25.69
N LEU A 186 -13.42 1.95 25.12
CA LEU A 186 -14.84 2.31 25.16
C LEU A 186 -15.71 1.40 24.29
N SER A 187 -15.23 0.98 23.12
CA SER A 187 -15.99 0.12 22.20
C SER A 187 -16.16 -1.31 22.72
N THR A 188 -15.13 -1.88 23.36
CA THR A 188 -15.21 -3.19 24.03
C THR A 188 -16.19 -3.17 25.20
N ALA A 189 -16.23 -2.07 25.96
CA ALA A 189 -17.20 -1.89 27.05
C ALA A 189 -18.65 -1.70 26.58
N VAL A 190 -18.89 -1.27 25.33
CA VAL A 190 -20.24 -1.14 24.74
C VAL A 190 -20.72 -2.46 24.13
N GLY A 191 -19.83 -3.24 23.51
CA GLY A 191 -20.16 -4.53 22.89
C GLY A 191 -20.50 -5.67 23.88
N GLY A 192 -20.01 -5.58 25.13
CA GLY A 192 -20.21 -6.63 26.14
C GLY A 192 -21.59 -6.69 26.82
N LYS A 193 -22.50 -5.75 26.55
CA LYS A 193 -23.80 -5.65 27.27
C LYS A 193 -25.03 -6.19 26.52
N ASN A 194 -24.91 -6.59 25.25
CA ASN A 194 -26.04 -7.10 24.45
C ASN A 194 -26.08 -8.62 24.26
N GLY A 195 -25.36 -9.38 25.10
CA GLY A 195 -25.38 -10.84 25.11
C GLY A 195 -25.88 -11.41 26.43
N LYS A 196 -27.18 -11.29 26.68
CA LYS A 196 -27.94 -12.13 27.63
C LYS A 196 -29.34 -12.35 27.11
#